data_AF-A0A7V1W9L4-F1
#
_entry.id   AF-A0A7V1W9L4-F1
#
_cell.length_a   1.000
_cell.length_b   1.000
_cell.length_c   1.000
_cell.angle_alpha   90.00
_cell.angle_beta   90.00
_cell.angle_gamma   90.00
#
_symmetry.space_group_name_H-M   'P 1'
#
loop_
_entity.id
_entity.type
_entity.pdbx_description
1 polymer ?
#
loop_
_entity_poly.entity_id
_entity_poly.type
_entity_poly.pdbx_seq_one_letter_code
_entity_poly.pdbx_strand_id
1 'polypeptide(L)'
;MPFDQHCLIALVAPRPILISNAVEDTWANPEGQFRMLAAAEPVYRLYGEGLEELKPPKPGELRTGRMGSYLRAGEHSMTQQDWSAFLQFADVHLHPGR
;
A
#
# COMPACT_ATOMS: atom_id res chain seq x y z
N MET A 1 -4.23 -21.40 -7.86
CA MET A 1 -4.60 -21.26 -6.43
C MET A 1 -6.09 -20.92 -6.35
N PRO A 2 -6.83 -21.34 -5.29
CA PRO A 2 -8.27 -21.03 -5.15
C PRO A 2 -8.55 -19.58 -4.72
N PHE A 3 -7.53 -18.87 -4.22
CA PHE A 3 -7.51 -17.44 -3.94
C PHE A 3 -6.10 -16.90 -4.24
N ASP A 4 -5.93 -15.59 -4.17
CA ASP A 4 -4.62 -14.93 -4.32
C ASP A 4 -4.47 -13.83 -3.25
N GLN A 5 -3.31 -13.19 -3.14
CA GLN A 5 -2.96 -12.35 -1.98
C GLN A 5 -3.80 -11.07 -1.85
N HIS A 6 -4.49 -10.62 -2.90
CA HIS A 6 -5.48 -9.55 -2.79
C HIS A 6 -6.63 -9.91 -1.82
N CYS A 7 -6.95 -11.19 -1.65
CA CYS A 7 -7.89 -11.65 -0.63
C CYS A 7 -7.35 -11.39 0.78
N LEU A 8 -6.03 -11.55 1.01
CA LEU A 8 -5.41 -11.26 2.31
C LEU A 8 -5.47 -9.77 2.63
N ILE A 9 -5.20 -8.90 1.65
CA ILE A 9 -5.35 -7.45 1.78
C ILE A 9 -6.81 -7.10 2.12
N ALA A 10 -7.78 -7.72 1.45
CA ALA A 10 -9.19 -7.47 1.68
C ALA A 10 -9.65 -7.82 3.12
N LEU A 11 -9.03 -8.81 3.78
CA LEU A 11 -9.32 -9.14 5.19
C LEU A 11 -8.91 -8.04 6.18
N VAL A 12 -8.12 -7.05 5.73
CA VAL A 12 -7.72 -5.91 6.56
C VAL A 12 -8.80 -4.83 6.61
N ALA A 13 -9.68 -4.76 5.61
CA ALA A 13 -10.73 -3.74 5.52
C ALA A 13 -11.61 -3.67 6.79
N PRO A 14 -12.04 -2.48 7.25
CA PRO A 14 -11.72 -1.14 6.71
C PRO A 14 -10.43 -0.53 7.28
N ARG A 15 -9.60 -1.29 7.99
CA ARG A 15 -8.40 -0.74 8.63
C ARG A 15 -7.39 -0.25 7.57
N PRO A 16 -6.62 0.80 7.89
CA PRO A 16 -5.60 1.31 6.98
C PRO A 16 -4.55 0.24 6.66
N ILE A 17 -4.15 0.15 5.40
CA ILE A 17 -3.08 -0.73 4.93
C ILE A 17 -2.14 0.06 4.02
N LEU A 18 -0.83 -0.19 4.14
CA LEU A 18 0.20 0.41 3.30
C LEU A 18 1.06 -0.69 2.70
N ILE A 19 1.26 -0.65 1.38
CA ILE A 19 2.26 -1.48 0.69
C ILE A 19 3.45 -0.58 0.33
N SER A 20 4.66 -1.00 0.74
CA SER A 20 5.92 -0.39 0.31
C SER A 20 6.71 -1.33 -0.57
N ASN A 21 7.27 -0.80 -1.66
CA ASN A 21 8.11 -1.54 -2.60
C ASN A 21 9.37 -0.76 -2.95
N ALA A 22 10.34 -1.45 -3.57
CA ALA A 22 11.50 -0.84 -4.18
C ALA A 22 11.52 -1.10 -5.70
N VAL A 23 11.96 -0.11 -6.50
CA VAL A 23 11.93 -0.17 -7.97
C VAL A 23 12.73 -1.36 -8.53
N GLU A 24 13.90 -1.66 -7.96
CA GLU A 24 14.80 -2.70 -8.47
C GLU A 24 14.57 -4.07 -7.81
N ASP A 25 13.66 -4.15 -6.83
CA ASP A 25 13.24 -5.41 -6.19
C ASP A 25 12.26 -6.20 -7.08
N THR A 26 12.69 -6.48 -8.30
CA THR A 26 11.87 -7.12 -9.35
C THR A 26 11.43 -8.53 -8.97
N TRP A 27 12.19 -9.22 -8.11
CA TRP A 27 11.82 -10.53 -7.58
C TRP A 27 10.56 -10.49 -6.71
N ALA A 28 10.38 -9.42 -5.92
CA ALA A 28 9.18 -9.20 -5.14
C ALA A 28 7.98 -8.68 -5.97
N ASN A 29 8.17 -8.47 -7.28
CA ASN A 29 7.15 -8.00 -8.23
C ASN A 29 6.38 -6.75 -7.75
N PRO A 30 7.02 -5.56 -7.70
CA PRO A 30 6.41 -4.33 -7.19
C PRO A 30 5.10 -3.95 -7.90
N GLU A 31 5.06 -4.14 -9.22
CA GLU A 31 3.86 -3.90 -10.01
C GLU A 31 2.74 -4.87 -9.63
N GLY A 32 3.07 -6.16 -9.45
CA GLY A 32 2.15 -7.16 -8.95
C GLY A 32 1.58 -6.79 -7.58
N GLN A 33 2.41 -6.31 -6.66
CA GLN A 33 1.95 -5.86 -5.33
C GLN A 33 0.96 -4.70 -5.41
N PHE A 34 1.21 -3.72 -6.28
CA PHE A 34 0.22 -2.67 -6.52
C PHE A 34 -1.09 -3.22 -7.13
N ARG A 35 -1.01 -4.14 -8.10
CA ARG A 35 -2.19 -4.78 -8.69
C ARG A 35 -2.97 -5.60 -7.65
N MET A 36 -2.30 -6.23 -6.68
CA MET A 36 -2.95 -6.91 -5.57
C MET A 36 -3.71 -5.94 -4.66
N LEU A 37 -3.13 -4.77 -4.38
CA LEU A 37 -3.81 -3.70 -3.65
C LEU A 37 -5.06 -3.22 -4.41
N ALA A 38 -4.93 -2.96 -5.71
CA ALA A 38 -6.05 -2.55 -6.56
C ALA A 38 -7.15 -3.63 -6.66
N ALA A 39 -6.78 -4.90 -6.72
CA ALA A 39 -7.74 -6.00 -6.74
C ALA A 39 -8.50 -6.17 -5.40
N ALA A 40 -7.95 -5.68 -4.28
CA ALA A 40 -8.62 -5.67 -2.98
C ALA A 40 -9.56 -4.46 -2.77
N GLU A 41 -9.44 -3.43 -3.62
CA GLU A 41 -10.21 -2.19 -3.54
C GLU A 41 -11.73 -2.39 -3.48
N PRO A 42 -12.35 -3.34 -4.23
CA PRO A 42 -13.80 -3.56 -4.16
C PRO A 42 -14.31 -3.85 -2.75
N VAL A 43 -13.52 -4.50 -1.89
CA VAL A 43 -13.91 -4.79 -0.49
C VAL A 43 -13.79 -3.53 0.37
N TYR A 44 -12.76 -2.71 0.17
CA TYR A 44 -12.65 -1.42 0.85
C TYR A 44 -13.80 -0.47 0.46
N ARG A 45 -14.25 -0.51 -0.80
CA ARG A 45 -15.41 0.27 -1.27
C ARG A 45 -16.72 -0.07 -0.55
N LEU A 46 -16.87 -1.31 -0.05
CA LEU A 46 -18.03 -1.68 0.78
C LEU A 46 -18.10 -0.88 2.09
N TYR A 47 -16.96 -0.32 2.52
CA TYR A 47 -16.85 0.53 3.71
C TYR A 47 -16.73 2.03 3.36
N GLY A 48 -16.94 2.41 2.10
CA GLY A 48 -16.81 3.80 1.63
C GLY A 48 -15.36 4.28 1.46
N GLU A 49 -14.41 3.36 1.48
CA GLU A 49 -12.97 3.64 1.34
C GLU A 49 -12.44 3.08 0.00
N GLY A 50 -11.23 3.46 -0.39
CA GLY A 50 -10.63 2.94 -1.62
C GLY A 50 -9.25 3.49 -1.92
N LEU A 51 -8.78 3.21 -3.13
CA LEU A 51 -7.56 3.82 -3.67
C LEU A 51 -7.86 5.22 -4.18
N GLU A 52 -6.95 6.15 -3.92
CA GLU A 52 -7.01 7.51 -4.48
C GLU A 52 -6.81 7.49 -6.01
N GLU A 53 -5.94 6.59 -6.50
CA GLU A 53 -5.66 6.40 -7.92
C GLU A 53 -5.39 4.92 -8.24
N LEU A 54 -5.96 4.43 -9.35
CA LEU A 54 -5.73 3.08 -9.88
C LEU A 54 -4.47 2.99 -10.76
N LYS A 55 -3.36 3.57 -10.30
CA LYS A 55 -2.05 3.50 -10.97
C LYS A 55 -0.95 3.39 -9.92
N PRO A 56 0.17 2.69 -10.17
CA PRO A 56 1.28 2.68 -9.21
C PRO A 56 1.80 4.09 -8.91
N PRO A 57 2.23 4.38 -7.67
CA PRO A 57 2.88 5.65 -7.35
C PRO A 57 4.20 5.79 -8.10
N LYS A 58 4.64 7.02 -8.34
CA LYS A 58 5.99 7.27 -8.87
C LYS A 58 7.04 6.94 -7.78
N PRO A 59 8.29 6.64 -8.16
CA PRO A 59 9.37 6.50 -7.18
C PRO A 59 9.48 7.75 -6.29
N GLY A 60 9.49 7.55 -4.97
CA GLY A 60 9.50 8.59 -3.95
C GLY A 60 8.12 9.10 -3.52
N GLU A 61 7.03 8.68 -4.17
CA GLU A 61 5.67 9.13 -3.88
C GLU A 61 4.98 8.22 -2.85
N LEU A 62 4.57 8.80 -1.71
CA LEU A 62 3.72 8.15 -0.72
C LEU A 62 2.27 8.57 -0.93
N ARG A 63 1.37 7.59 -1.01
CA ARG A 63 -0.08 7.79 -1.03
C ARG A 63 -0.66 7.35 0.30
N THR A 64 -1.43 8.24 0.94
CA THR A 64 -1.87 8.09 2.33
C THR A 64 -3.37 7.85 2.48
N GLY A 65 -4.10 7.56 1.39
CA GLY A 65 -5.48 7.06 1.46
C GLY A 65 -5.59 5.80 2.34
N ARG A 66 -6.81 5.31 2.61
CA ARG A 66 -7.01 4.12 3.47
C ARG A 66 -6.25 2.90 2.94
N MET A 67 -6.13 2.80 1.62
CA MET A 67 -5.25 1.87 0.92
C MET A 67 -4.02 2.64 0.41
N GLY A 68 -2.98 2.69 1.24
CA GLY A 68 -1.75 3.41 0.93
C GLY A 68 -0.78 2.62 0.07
N SER A 69 0.07 3.35 -0.67
CA SER A 69 1.15 2.76 -1.44
C SER A 69 2.37 3.68 -1.45
N TYR A 70 3.56 3.09 -1.32
CA TYR A 70 4.85 3.79 -1.45
C TYR A 70 5.79 2.98 -2.36
N LEU A 71 6.49 3.67 -3.25
CA LEU A 71 7.50 3.06 -4.12
C LEU A 71 8.81 3.82 -3.94
N ARG A 72 9.85 3.16 -3.44
CA ARG A 72 11.18 3.74 -3.22
C ARG A 72 12.13 3.36 -4.37
N ALA A 73 13.10 4.21 -4.70
CA ALA A 73 14.19 3.83 -5.60
C ALA A 73 15.17 2.83 -4.94
N GLY A 74 15.87 2.02 -5.74
CA GLY A 74 16.88 1.06 -5.28
C GLY A 74 16.37 -0.38 -5.12
N GLU A 75 17.19 -1.21 -4.50
CA GLU A 75 17.03 -2.66 -4.37
C GLU A 75 16.23 -3.11 -3.12
N HIS A 76 16.13 -4.42 -2.96
CA HIS A 76 15.51 -5.10 -1.82
C HIS A 76 16.20 -4.72 -0.50
N SER A 77 15.53 -3.87 0.28
CA SER A 77 15.99 -3.46 1.61
C SER A 77 14.86 -2.73 2.35
N MET A 78 15.03 -2.58 3.66
CA MET A 78 14.23 -1.66 4.48
C MET A 78 15.13 -0.50 4.91
N THR A 79 14.77 0.72 4.52
CA THR A 79 15.62 1.91 4.67
C THR A 79 14.95 2.97 5.54
N GLN A 80 15.69 4.04 5.85
CA GLN A 80 15.13 5.21 6.55
C GLN A 80 13.98 5.87 5.77
N GLN A 81 13.98 5.77 4.43
CA GLN A 81 12.91 6.33 3.60
C GLN A 81 11.59 5.55 3.80
N ASP A 82 11.67 4.22 3.90
CA ASP A 82 10.51 3.38 4.20
C ASP A 82 9.93 3.71 5.57
N TRP A 83 10.79 3.79 6.60
CA TRP A 83 10.37 4.18 7.95
C TRP A 83 9.75 5.57 8.00
N SER A 84 10.30 6.54 7.25
CA SER A 84 9.70 7.87 7.15
C SER A 84 8.30 7.82 6.52
N ALA A 85 8.10 7.00 5.49
CA ALA A 85 6.80 6.81 4.86
C ALA A 85 5.80 6.11 5.81
N PHE A 86 6.26 5.10 6.57
CA PHE A 86 5.42 4.41 7.56
C PHE A 86 4.96 5.33 8.68
N LEU A 87 5.85 6.17 9.20
CA LEU A 87 5.51 7.15 10.24
C LEU A 87 4.52 8.18 9.72
N GLN A 88 4.73 8.74 8.52
CA GLN A 88 3.78 9.66 7.91
C GLN A 88 2.40 9.03 7.69
N PHE A 89 2.35 7.77 7.24
CA PHE A 89 1.09 7.04 7.11
C PHE A 89 0.42 6.79 8.46
N ALA A 90 1.19 6.42 9.49
CA ALA A 90 0.70 6.24 10.84
C ALA A 90 0.16 7.56 11.43
N ASP A 91 0.81 8.69 11.17
CA ASP A 91 0.36 10.01 11.63
C ASP A 91 -1.03 10.36 11.06
N VAL A 92 -1.29 9.98 9.81
CA VAL A 92 -2.60 10.18 9.16
C VAL A 92 -3.68 9.29 9.80
N HIS A 93 -3.36 8.05 10.15
CA HIS A 93 -4.38 7.02 10.44
C HIS A 93 -4.48 6.57 11.91
N LEU A 94 -3.45 6.80 12.73
CA LEU A 94 -3.33 6.25 14.09
C LEU A 94 -3.24 7.33 15.18
N HIS A 95 -3.32 8.61 14.84
CA HIS A 95 -3.34 9.68 15.83
C HIS A 95 -4.61 9.65 16.68
N PRO A 96 -4.50 9.49 18.02
CA PRO A 96 -5.64 9.50 18.92
C PRO A 96 -6.18 10.94 19.02
N GLY A 97 -7.35 11.19 18.43
CA GLY A 97 -7.97 12.53 18.46
C GLY A 97 -8.85 12.90 17.27
N ARG A 98 -9.10 11.98 16.34
CA ARG A 98 -10.19 12.05 15.36
C ARG A 98 -11.18 10.94 15.61
#